data_AF-A0A4Y2IAG0-F1
#
_entry.id   AF-A0A4Y2IAG0-F1
#
_cell.length_a   1.000
_cell.length_b   1.000
_cell.length_c   1.000
_cell.angle_alpha   90.00
_cell.angle_beta   90.00
_cell.angle_gamma   90.00
#
_symmetry.space_group_name_H-M   'P 1'
#
loop_
_entity.id
_entity.type
_entity.pdbx_description
1 polymer ?
#
loop_
_entity_poly.entity_id
_entity_poly.type
_entity_poly.pdbx_seq_one_letter_code
_entity_poly.pdbx_strand_id
1 'polypeptide(L)'
;MTQQNENNRMTFPDSNAPKRKDSDFDSFSHDNDSGHILEKSPLLKVDIWLVTQFPLDYMHIVCLGVMRKLLISWCRGPLNVRLCSRDIDILSNRLVSYSRNIPVELPRKPRSLREIDRWKATEFRMFLLYLGPVVLKKVLPSNPYNHFLILYVAIRILCNEVTIRDNLSFAKELLL
;
A
#
# COMPACT_ATOMS: atom_id res chain seq x y z
N MET A 1 -8.30 0.84 17.97
CA MET A 1 -8.82 1.25 16.66
C MET A 1 -10.08 0.43 16.43
N THR A 2 -11.23 1.08 16.33
CA THR A 2 -12.51 0.37 16.25
C THR A 2 -12.64 -0.27 14.87
N GLN A 3 -12.68 -1.60 14.83
CA GLN A 3 -12.86 -2.37 13.60
C GLN A 3 -14.34 -2.40 13.24
N GLN A 4 -14.66 -2.09 11.99
CA GLN A 4 -16.00 -2.26 11.46
C GLN A 4 -15.95 -3.22 10.27
N ASN A 5 -16.96 -4.08 10.14
CA ASN A 5 -17.08 -4.95 8.98
C ASN A 5 -18.19 -4.40 8.09
N GLU A 6 -17.81 -3.79 6.97
CA GLU A 6 -18.73 -3.27 5.97
C GLU A 6 -18.56 -4.06 4.66
N ASN A 7 -19.64 -4.65 4.15
CA ASN A 7 -19.64 -5.40 2.88
C ASN A 7 -18.54 -6.49 2.80
N ASN A 8 -18.41 -7.32 3.84
CA ASN A 8 -17.35 -8.33 3.99
C ASN A 8 -15.92 -7.77 3.91
N ARG A 9 -15.73 -6.51 4.32
CA ARG A 9 -14.42 -5.87 4.43
C ARG A 9 -14.28 -5.25 5.80
N MET A 10 -13.15 -5.55 6.43
CA MET A 10 -12.73 -4.86 7.63
C MET A 10 -12.27 -3.44 7.27
N THR A 11 -12.90 -2.45 7.88
CA THR A 11 -12.59 -1.03 7.79
C THR A 11 -12.20 -0.49 9.17
N PHE A 12 -11.42 0.58 9.18
CA PHE A 12 -10.96 1.27 10.40
C PHE A 12 -11.28 2.76 10.25
N PRO A 13 -12.53 3.17 10.46
CA PRO A 13 -12.96 4.55 10.22
C PRO A 13 -12.43 5.54 11.26
N ASP A 14 -12.07 5.04 12.45
CA ASP A 14 -11.52 5.88 13.52
C ASP A 14 -10.00 5.97 13.44
N SER A 15 -9.50 7.17 13.15
CA SER A 15 -8.07 7.49 13.11
C SER A 15 -7.50 7.90 14.47
N ASN A 16 -8.33 8.18 15.47
CA ASN A 16 -7.93 8.67 16.79
C ASN A 16 -7.84 7.54 17.82
N ALA A 17 -7.19 6.44 17.43
CA ALA A 17 -6.98 5.29 18.32
C ALA A 17 -5.68 5.44 19.13
N PRO A 18 -5.64 4.95 20.39
CA PRO A 18 -4.39 4.87 21.14
C PRO A 18 -3.37 4.01 20.39
N LYS A 19 -2.10 4.44 20.38
CA LYS A 19 -1.00 3.66 19.83
C LYS A 19 -0.81 2.39 20.65
N ARG A 20 -0.67 1.26 19.97
CA ARG A 20 -0.31 -0.02 20.60
C ARG A 20 1.07 0.09 21.25
N LYS A 21 1.22 -0.44 22.46
CA LYS A 21 2.44 -0.50 23.26
C LYS A 21 2.84 -1.96 23.46
N ASP A 22 4.09 -2.21 23.82
CA ASP A 22 4.54 -3.57 24.08
C ASP A 22 3.82 -4.23 25.28
N SER A 23 3.55 -3.44 26.34
CA SER A 23 2.79 -3.88 27.51
C SER A 23 1.40 -4.41 27.19
N ASP A 24 0.83 -4.01 26.05
CA ASP A 24 -0.51 -4.43 25.62
C ASP A 24 -0.55 -5.94 25.31
N PHE A 25 0.60 -6.53 24.96
CA PHE A 25 0.73 -7.96 24.70
C PHE A 25 0.90 -8.79 25.99
N ASP A 26 1.32 -8.17 27.10
CA ASP A 26 1.50 -8.86 28.38
C ASP A 26 0.16 -9.07 29.09
N SER A 27 -0.66 -8.02 29.09
CA SER A 27 -1.90 -7.92 29.84
C SER A 27 -3.09 -8.62 29.18
N PHE A 28 -2.97 -9.04 27.91
CA PHE A 28 -4.12 -9.51 27.09
C PHE A 28 -5.28 -8.51 27.03
N SER A 29 -5.11 -7.30 27.56
CA SER A 29 -6.23 -6.45 27.98
C SER A 29 -6.78 -5.59 26.85
N HIS A 30 -6.02 -5.42 25.76
CA HIS A 30 -6.40 -4.50 24.69
C HIS A 30 -7.19 -5.12 23.53
N ASP A 31 -7.20 -6.45 23.39
CA ASP A 31 -7.90 -7.14 22.28
C ASP A 31 -9.16 -7.90 22.74
N ASN A 32 -9.55 -7.77 24.01
CA ASN A 32 -10.76 -8.40 24.57
C ASN A 32 -12.07 -7.81 24.02
N ASP A 33 -12.05 -6.62 23.41
CA ASP A 33 -13.25 -6.03 22.77
C ASP A 33 -13.60 -6.68 21.41
N SER A 34 -12.75 -7.57 20.87
CA SER A 34 -12.97 -8.16 19.54
C SER A 34 -12.62 -9.65 19.40
N GLY A 35 -12.03 -10.29 20.41
CA GLY A 35 -11.79 -11.74 20.43
C GLY A 35 -10.75 -12.23 19.40
N HIS A 36 -9.90 -11.34 18.87
CA HIS A 36 -8.96 -11.66 17.80
C HIS A 36 -7.65 -12.32 18.25
N ILE A 37 -7.27 -12.15 19.52
CA ILE A 37 -6.13 -12.87 20.10
C ILE A 37 -6.68 -14.02 20.95
N LEU A 38 -6.67 -15.22 20.37
CA LEU A 38 -7.14 -16.44 21.03
C LEU A 38 -6.12 -16.96 22.06
N GLU A 39 -4.82 -16.72 21.83
CA GLU A 39 -3.72 -17.22 22.65
C GLU A 39 -2.54 -16.25 22.70
N LYS A 40 -1.71 -16.33 23.76
CA LYS A 40 -0.48 -15.52 23.85
C LYS A 40 0.46 -15.89 22.72
N SER A 41 1.04 -14.88 22.07
CA SER A 41 2.11 -15.11 21.11
C SER A 41 3.26 -15.88 21.77
N PRO A 42 3.72 -17.02 21.21
CA PRO A 42 4.86 -17.76 21.74
C PRO A 42 6.14 -16.92 21.83
N LEU A 43 6.22 -15.83 21.04
CA LEU A 43 7.33 -14.89 21.04
C LEU A 43 7.48 -14.12 22.36
N LEU A 44 6.41 -14.00 23.17
CA LEU A 44 6.51 -13.42 24.52
C LEU A 44 7.43 -14.22 25.44
N LYS A 45 7.69 -15.50 25.14
CA LYS A 45 8.62 -16.34 25.92
C LYS A 45 10.08 -15.96 25.71
N VAL A 46 10.39 -15.19 24.68
CA VAL A 46 11.77 -14.85 24.28
C VAL A 46 12.15 -13.42 24.73
N ASP A 47 11.34 -12.79 25.59
CA ASP A 47 11.58 -11.45 26.14
C ASP A 47 11.88 -10.39 25.06
N ILE A 48 11.08 -10.44 23.97
CA ILE A 48 11.16 -9.47 22.87
C ILE A 48 9.93 -8.56 22.86
N TRP A 49 10.17 -7.27 22.61
CA TRP A 49 9.14 -6.26 22.58
C TRP A 49 8.40 -6.26 21.22
N LEU A 50 7.17 -6.79 21.19
CA LEU A 50 6.43 -7.11 19.95
C LEU A 50 5.96 -5.89 19.13
N VAL A 51 5.98 -4.69 19.69
CA VAL A 51 5.73 -3.43 18.98
C VAL A 51 7.04 -2.76 18.60
N THR A 52 7.92 -2.54 19.58
CA THR A 52 9.11 -1.71 19.37
C THR A 52 10.23 -2.43 18.62
N GLN A 53 10.31 -3.75 18.68
CA GLN A 53 11.33 -4.54 17.96
C GLN A 53 10.88 -4.99 16.57
N PHE A 54 9.60 -4.80 16.21
CA PHE A 54 9.06 -5.21 14.91
C PHE A 54 8.83 -3.99 14.03
N PRO A 55 9.82 -3.58 13.21
CA PRO A 55 9.66 -2.42 12.36
C PRO A 55 8.58 -2.66 11.30
N LEU A 56 7.72 -1.64 11.14
CA LEU A 56 6.77 -1.58 10.04
C LEU A 56 7.53 -1.35 8.74
N ASP A 57 7.56 -2.38 7.90
CA ASP A 57 8.33 -2.35 6.66
C ASP A 57 7.51 -1.80 5.47
N TYR A 58 8.10 -0.81 4.79
CA TYR A 58 7.51 -0.12 3.64
C TYR A 58 7.13 -1.08 2.51
N MET A 59 7.94 -2.12 2.26
CA MET A 59 7.70 -3.07 1.18
C MET A 59 6.38 -3.82 1.44
N HIS A 60 6.11 -4.21 2.67
CA HIS A 60 4.91 -4.95 3.02
C HIS A 60 3.68 -4.04 3.07
N ILE A 61 3.76 -2.89 3.74
CA ILE A 61 2.58 -2.07 4.01
C ILE A 61 2.16 -1.30 2.75
N VAL A 62 3.10 -0.68 2.06
CA VAL A 62 2.79 0.21 0.93
C VAL A 62 2.83 -0.55 -0.39
N CYS A 63 3.91 -1.28 -0.67
CA CYS A 63 4.07 -1.91 -1.99
C CYS A 63 3.18 -3.15 -2.14
N LEU A 64 3.28 -4.12 -1.23
CA LEU A 64 2.49 -5.35 -1.26
C LEU A 64 1.08 -5.20 -0.65
N GLY A 65 0.88 -4.20 0.22
CA GLY A 65 -0.41 -3.86 0.81
C GLY A 65 -1.19 -2.91 -0.09
N VAL A 66 -0.97 -1.60 0.07
CA VAL A 66 -1.78 -0.55 -0.59
C VAL A 66 -1.72 -0.62 -2.11
N MET A 67 -0.52 -0.57 -2.70
CA MET A 67 -0.35 -0.47 -4.16
C MET A 67 -0.87 -1.71 -4.89
N ARG A 68 -0.55 -2.91 -4.36
CA ARG A 68 -1.09 -4.17 -4.89
C ARG A 68 -2.61 -4.21 -4.82
N LYS A 69 -3.21 -3.87 -3.66
CA LYS A 69 -4.67 -3.84 -3.49
C LYS A 69 -5.34 -2.88 -4.46
N LEU A 70 -4.76 -1.69 -4.66
CA LEU A 70 -5.27 -0.67 -5.55
C LEU A 70 -5.30 -1.15 -7.01
N LEU A 71 -4.18 -1.69 -7.51
CA LEU A 71 -4.12 -2.21 -8.89
C LEU A 71 -5.03 -3.42 -9.11
N ILE A 72 -5.10 -4.35 -8.14
CA ILE A 72 -6.01 -5.50 -8.22
C ILE A 72 -7.46 -5.02 -8.27
N SER A 73 -7.82 -4.00 -7.49
CA SER A 73 -9.16 -3.40 -7.52
C SER A 73 -9.50 -2.85 -8.90
N TRP A 74 -8.57 -2.14 -9.55
CA TRP A 74 -8.79 -1.64 -10.92
C TRP A 74 -8.81 -2.74 -11.98
N CYS A 75 -8.08 -3.84 -11.80
CA CYS A 75 -8.05 -4.92 -12.79
C CYS A 75 -9.20 -5.91 -12.64
N ARG A 76 -9.60 -6.23 -11.40
CA ARG A 76 -10.48 -7.36 -11.05
C ARG A 76 -11.51 -7.05 -9.97
N GLY A 77 -11.55 -5.82 -9.46
CA GLY A 77 -12.51 -5.41 -8.44
C GLY A 77 -13.95 -5.30 -8.97
N PRO A 78 -14.85 -4.72 -8.15
CA PRO A 78 -16.23 -4.47 -8.54
C PRO A 78 -16.33 -3.54 -9.75
N LEU A 79 -17.43 -3.66 -10.52
CA LEU A 79 -17.60 -2.96 -11.80
C LEU A 79 -17.51 -1.43 -11.71
N ASN A 80 -17.88 -0.83 -10.57
CA ASN A 80 -17.83 0.62 -10.37
C ASN A 80 -16.40 1.17 -10.26
N VAL A 81 -15.39 0.33 -9.98
CA VAL A 81 -13.99 0.74 -9.88
C VAL A 81 -13.08 0.03 -10.90
N ARG A 82 -13.58 -1.04 -11.52
CA ARG A 82 -12.82 -1.88 -12.44
C ARG A 82 -12.72 -1.23 -13.82
N LEU A 83 -11.51 -1.21 -14.36
CA LEU A 83 -11.21 -0.81 -15.73
C LEU A 83 -11.73 -1.84 -16.73
N CYS A 84 -12.13 -1.37 -17.91
CA CYS A 84 -12.50 -2.29 -18.99
C CYS A 84 -11.26 -3.00 -19.54
N SER A 85 -11.46 -4.14 -20.22
CA SER A 85 -10.35 -4.94 -20.77
C SER A 85 -9.44 -4.11 -21.68
N ARG A 86 -10.01 -3.27 -22.54
CA ARG A 86 -9.27 -2.38 -23.45
C ARG A 86 -8.34 -1.44 -22.71
N ASP A 87 -8.80 -0.86 -21.60
CA ASP A 87 -7.98 0.06 -20.80
C ASP A 87 -6.85 -0.70 -20.09
N ILE A 88 -7.10 -1.91 -19.58
CA ILE A 88 -6.06 -2.79 -19.03
C ILE A 88 -5.00 -3.13 -20.08
N ASP A 89 -5.41 -3.40 -21.32
CA ASP A 89 -4.49 -3.68 -22.43
C ASP A 89 -3.67 -2.44 -22.81
N ILE A 90 -4.28 -1.26 -22.84
CA ILE A 90 -3.56 0.01 -23.04
C ILE A 90 -2.47 0.20 -21.96
N LEU A 91 -2.83 0.04 -20.68
CA LEU A 91 -1.86 0.18 -19.57
C LEU A 91 -0.75 -0.87 -19.66
N SER A 92 -1.11 -2.11 -19.97
CA SER A 92 -0.15 -3.21 -20.11
C SER A 92 0.84 -2.95 -21.25
N ASN A 93 0.36 -2.49 -22.39
CA ASN A 93 1.20 -2.17 -23.55
C ASN A 93 2.12 -0.98 -23.26
N ARG A 94 1.65 0.05 -22.54
CA ARG A 94 2.48 1.17 -22.07
C ARG A 94 3.60 0.69 -21.14
N LEU A 95 3.28 -0.17 -20.18
CA LEU A 95 4.29 -0.72 -19.26
C LEU A 95 5.37 -1.51 -20.01
N VAL A 96 4.95 -2.39 -20.92
CA VAL A 96 5.88 -3.19 -21.72
C VAL A 96 6.72 -2.31 -22.66
N SER A 97 6.16 -1.28 -23.28
CA SER A 97 6.93 -0.38 -24.15
C SER A 97 7.99 0.41 -23.37
N TYR A 98 7.67 0.86 -22.15
CA TYR A 98 8.61 1.57 -21.28
C TYR A 98 9.73 0.69 -20.74
N SER A 99 9.62 -0.64 -20.81
CA SER A 99 10.65 -1.57 -20.32
C SER A 99 12.04 -1.34 -20.93
N ARG A 100 12.11 -0.77 -22.14
CA ARG A 100 13.36 -0.42 -22.83
C ARG A 100 14.05 0.81 -22.24
N ASN A 101 13.29 1.67 -21.55
CA ASN A 101 13.77 2.91 -20.95
C ASN A 101 14.08 2.78 -19.46
N ILE A 102 14.02 1.55 -18.92
CA ILE A 102 14.31 1.28 -17.52
C ILE A 102 15.82 1.10 -17.31
N PRO A 103 16.43 1.88 -16.39
CA PRO A 103 17.84 1.73 -16.04
C PRO A 103 18.18 0.33 -15.52
N VAL A 104 19.44 -0.08 -15.67
CA VAL A 104 19.92 -1.41 -15.25
C VAL A 104 19.94 -1.59 -13.73
N GLU A 105 20.02 -0.48 -12.99
CA GLU A 105 20.00 -0.42 -11.54
C GLU A 105 18.65 -0.82 -10.95
N LEU A 106 17.58 -0.76 -11.76
CA LEU A 106 16.27 -1.25 -11.34
C LEU A 106 16.19 -2.77 -11.57
N PRO A 107 15.94 -3.56 -10.51
CA PRO A 107 16.14 -5.02 -10.54
C PRO A 107 15.13 -5.76 -11.42
N ARG A 108 14.01 -5.12 -11.81
CA ARG A 108 12.96 -5.72 -12.64
C ARG A 108 12.40 -4.71 -13.63
N LYS A 109 12.17 -5.16 -14.85
CA LYS A 109 11.47 -4.41 -15.89
C LYS A 109 9.95 -4.47 -15.66
N PRO A 110 9.20 -3.42 -16.05
CA PRO A 110 7.76 -3.40 -15.98
C PRO A 110 7.18 -4.49 -16.87
N ARG A 111 6.21 -5.22 -16.32
CA ARG A 111 5.47 -6.27 -17.02
C ARG A 111 4.04 -5.84 -17.27
N SER A 112 3.31 -6.67 -17.99
CA SER A 112 1.88 -6.48 -18.23
C SER A 112 1.08 -6.51 -16.91
N LEU A 113 0.01 -5.72 -16.82
CA LEU A 113 -0.94 -5.81 -15.70
C LEU A 113 -1.69 -7.15 -15.71
N ARG A 114 -1.71 -7.86 -16.85
CA ARG A 114 -2.28 -9.22 -16.93
C ARG A 114 -1.54 -10.21 -16.03
N GLU A 115 -0.27 -9.95 -15.72
CA GLU A 115 0.57 -10.79 -14.87
C GLU A 115 0.68 -10.29 -13.42
N ILE A 116 -0.22 -9.40 -13.00
CA ILE A 116 -0.13 -8.70 -11.71
C ILE A 116 0.02 -9.63 -10.48
N ASP A 117 -0.51 -10.85 -10.52
CA ASP A 117 -0.38 -11.82 -9.43
C ASP A 117 1.07 -12.29 -9.22
N ARG A 118 1.88 -12.23 -10.29
CA ARG A 118 3.30 -12.61 -10.30
C ARG A 118 4.21 -11.43 -10.01
N TRP A 119 3.67 -10.21 -9.86
CA TRP A 119 4.47 -9.04 -9.55
C TRP A 119 5.04 -9.15 -8.14
N LYS A 120 6.30 -8.72 -8.01
CA LYS A 120 6.99 -8.61 -6.73
C LYS A 120 6.93 -7.16 -6.23
N ALA A 121 7.26 -6.97 -4.96
CA ALA A 121 7.20 -5.66 -4.33
C ALA A 121 8.00 -4.57 -5.06
N THR A 122 9.14 -4.94 -5.68
CA THR A 122 9.96 -4.00 -6.47
C THR A 122 9.21 -3.44 -7.68
N GLU A 123 8.32 -4.22 -8.30
CA GLU A 123 7.54 -3.77 -9.45
C GLU A 123 6.39 -2.86 -9.00
N PHE A 124 5.74 -3.20 -7.89
CA PHE A 124 4.76 -2.29 -7.26
C PHE A 124 5.40 -0.98 -6.83
N ARG A 125 6.61 -1.02 -6.26
CA ARG A 125 7.39 0.18 -5.91
C ARG A 125 7.72 1.01 -7.15
N MET A 126 8.20 0.38 -8.22
CA MET A 126 8.51 1.08 -9.47
C MET A 126 7.27 1.72 -10.09
N PHE A 127 6.15 1.00 -10.07
CA PHE A 127 4.87 1.53 -10.52
C PHE A 127 4.46 2.75 -9.68
N LEU A 128 4.47 2.63 -8.35
CA LEU A 128 4.08 3.73 -7.47
C LEU A 128 4.97 4.96 -7.65
N LEU A 129 6.30 4.80 -7.56
CA LEU A 129 7.24 5.92 -7.46
C LEU A 129 7.67 6.54 -8.80
N TYR A 130 7.40 5.88 -9.93
CA TYR A 130 7.92 6.32 -11.23
C TYR A 130 6.88 6.23 -12.34
N LEU A 131 6.38 5.03 -12.63
CA LEU A 131 5.63 4.79 -13.88
C LEU A 131 4.15 5.19 -13.78
N GLY A 132 3.54 5.00 -12.60
CA GLY A 132 2.10 5.12 -12.37
C GLY A 132 1.51 6.44 -12.84
N PRO A 133 2.07 7.62 -12.46
CA PRO A 133 1.52 8.92 -12.92
C PRO A 133 1.44 9.03 -14.43
N VAL A 134 2.44 8.51 -15.16
CA VAL A 134 2.49 8.58 -16.62
C VAL A 134 1.59 7.51 -17.25
N VAL A 135 1.66 6.28 -16.74
CA VAL A 135 0.93 5.12 -17.28
C VAL A 135 -0.57 5.29 -17.13
N LEU A 136 -1.05 5.78 -15.98
CA LEU A 136 -2.47 5.92 -15.65
C LEU A 136 -3.14 7.14 -16.29
N LYS A 137 -2.36 8.15 -16.70
CA LYS A 137 -2.87 9.40 -17.25
C LYS A 137 -3.71 9.13 -18.51
N LYS A 138 -4.89 9.76 -18.57
CA LYS A 138 -5.92 9.59 -19.62
C LYS A 138 -6.53 8.18 -19.73
N VAL A 139 -6.28 7.29 -18.76
CA VAL A 139 -6.93 5.97 -18.70
C VAL A 139 -7.82 5.87 -17.47
N LEU A 140 -7.32 6.27 -16.29
CA LEU A 140 -8.17 6.37 -15.11
C LEU A 140 -9.05 7.63 -15.18
N PRO A 141 -10.30 7.55 -14.67
CA PRO A 141 -11.11 8.74 -14.41
C PRO A 141 -10.41 9.72 -13.47
N SER A 142 -10.82 11.00 -13.51
CA SER A 142 -10.16 12.09 -12.78
C SER A 142 -10.00 11.81 -11.28
N ASN A 143 -11.08 11.41 -10.60
CA ASN A 143 -11.06 11.18 -9.15
C ASN A 143 -10.08 10.07 -8.71
N PRO A 144 -10.18 8.82 -9.20
CA PRO A 144 -9.23 7.77 -8.80
C PRO A 144 -7.79 8.07 -9.24
N TYR A 145 -7.60 8.80 -10.34
CA TYR A 145 -6.28 9.26 -10.74
C TYR A 145 -5.70 10.29 -9.75
N ASN A 146 -6.48 11.28 -9.33
CA ASN A 146 -6.05 12.26 -8.34
C ASN A 146 -5.75 11.62 -6.97
N HIS A 147 -6.57 10.67 -6.52
CA HIS A 147 -6.29 9.90 -5.31
C HIS A 147 -4.98 9.11 -5.41
N PHE A 148 -4.72 8.50 -6.58
CA PHE A 148 -3.43 7.87 -6.83
C PHE A 148 -2.27 8.87 -6.79
N LEU A 149 -2.44 10.07 -7.35
CA LEU A 149 -1.41 11.11 -7.29
C LEU A 149 -1.12 11.60 -5.87
N ILE A 150 -2.14 11.72 -5.02
CA ILE A 150 -1.98 12.02 -3.59
C ILE A 150 -1.11 10.97 -2.91
N LEU A 151 -1.44 9.68 -3.10
CA LEU A 151 -0.63 8.57 -2.59
C LEU A 151 0.80 8.60 -3.15
N TYR A 152 0.95 8.83 -4.45
CA TYR A 152 2.25 8.96 -5.11
C TYR A 152 3.10 10.05 -4.46
N VAL A 153 2.56 11.26 -4.29
CA VAL A 153 3.27 12.40 -3.71
C VAL A 153 3.66 12.12 -2.26
N ALA A 154 2.72 11.65 -1.43
CA ALA A 154 2.97 11.35 -0.04
C ALA A 154 4.11 10.33 0.12
N ILE A 155 4.04 9.22 -0.62
CA ILE A 155 5.05 8.17 -0.55
C ILE A 155 6.38 8.61 -1.18
N ARG A 156 6.37 9.45 -2.22
CA ARG A 156 7.59 10.02 -2.81
C ARG A 156 8.35 10.87 -1.79
N ILE A 157 7.63 11.69 -1.01
CA ILE A 157 8.20 12.50 0.06
C ILE A 157 8.82 11.60 1.13
N LEU A 158 8.05 10.61 1.61
CA LEU A 158 8.51 9.72 2.68
C LEU A 158 9.69 8.82 2.28
N CYS A 159 9.89 8.57 0.98
CA CYS A 159 10.98 7.74 0.46
C CYS A 159 12.27 8.53 0.12
N ASN A 160 12.29 9.86 0.29
CA ASN A 160 13.43 10.68 -0.08
C ASN A 160 13.91 11.50 1.13
N GLU A 161 15.17 11.30 1.50
CA GLU A 161 15.78 11.88 2.70
C GLU A 161 15.90 13.40 2.69
N VAL A 162 15.82 14.03 1.52
CA VAL A 162 15.86 15.48 1.36
C VAL A 162 14.46 16.04 1.51
N THR A 163 13.50 15.53 0.73
CA THR A 163 12.14 16.08 0.71
C THR A 163 11.38 15.81 2.01
N ILE A 164 11.68 14.73 2.73
CA ILE A 164 11.03 14.43 4.01
C ILE A 164 11.32 15.48 5.09
N ARG A 165 12.48 16.15 5.06
CA ARG A 165 12.90 17.10 6.10
C ARG A 165 11.93 18.26 6.22
N ASP A 166 11.50 18.79 5.08
CA ASP A 166 10.64 19.98 5.03
C ASP A 166 9.16 19.64 4.84
N ASN A 167 8.84 18.43 4.36
CA ASN A 167 7.48 18.08 3.93
C ASN A 167 6.84 16.93 4.73
N LEU A 168 7.40 16.54 5.88
CA LEU A 168 6.85 15.44 6.68
C LEU A 168 5.41 15.69 7.15
N SER A 169 5.11 16.91 7.61
CA SER A 169 3.75 17.30 8.02
C SER A 169 2.77 17.18 6.85
N PHE A 170 3.14 17.76 5.71
CA PHE A 170 2.34 17.70 4.49
C PHE A 170 2.10 16.25 4.02
N ALA A 171 3.14 15.40 4.00
CA ALA A 171 2.97 14.00 3.63
C ALA A 171 2.05 13.22 4.57
N LYS A 172 2.00 13.58 5.87
CA LYS A 172 1.05 12.99 6.82
C LYS A 172 -0.38 13.42 6.51
N GLU A 173 -0.61 14.69 6.22
CA GLU A 173 -1.93 15.21 5.85
C GLU A 173 -2.50 14.55 4.60
N LEU A 174 -1.64 14.25 3.61
CA LEU A 174 -2.05 13.53 2.39
C LEU A 174 -2.47 12.07 2.62
N LEU A 175 -2.17 11.48 3.78
CA LEU A 175 -2.47 10.09 4.12
C LEU A 175 -3.62 9.94 5.13
N LEU A 176 -4.25 11.06 5.52
CA LEU A 176 -5.44 11.12 6.37
C LEU A 176 -6.71 11.17 5.50
#